data_AF-A0A2J6SKA3-F1
#
_entry.id   AF-A0A2J6SKA3-F1
#
_cell.length_a   1.000
_cell.length_b   1.000
_cell.length_c   1.000
_cell.angle_alpha   90.00
_cell.angle_beta   90.00
_cell.angle_gamma   90.00
#
_symmetry.space_group_name_H-M   'P 1'
#
loop_
_entity.id
_entity.type
_entity.pdbx_description
1 polymer ?
#
loop_
_entity_poly.entity_id
_entity_poly.type
_entity_poly.pdbx_seq_one_letter_code
_entity_poly.pdbx_strand_id
1 'polypeptide(L)' 'MPTGYINNNVAIKYLDYLIKYSRAGLDKSWKILLLDSYESHVYKPFQLKAGKHNIKLF' A
#
# COMPACT_ATOMS: atom_id res chain seq x y z
N MET A 1 -10.92 -21.23 -4.41
CA MET A 1 -11.91 -20.17 -4.13
C MET A 1 -11.17 -18.98 -3.56
N PRO A 2 -11.43 -17.74 -4.00
CA PRO A 2 -10.88 -16.58 -3.30
C PRO A 2 -11.56 -16.53 -1.94
N THR A 3 -10.79 -16.68 -0.87
CA THR A 3 -11.31 -16.80 0.49
C THR A 3 -11.83 -15.49 1.07
N GLY A 4 -11.82 -14.39 0.29
CA GLY A 4 -12.19 -13.05 0.73
C GLY A 4 -11.17 -12.38 1.65
N TYR A 5 -10.19 -13.13 2.16
CA TYR A 5 -9.14 -12.60 3.04
C TYR A 5 -8.09 -11.81 2.27
N ILE A 6 -7.57 -10.81 2.96
CA ILE A 6 -6.43 -10.04 2.49
C ILE A 6 -5.20 -10.95 2.45
N ASN A 7 -4.43 -10.84 1.37
CA ASN A 7 -3.14 -11.51 1.21
C ASN A 7 -2.20 -10.55 0.45
N ASN A 8 -0.94 -10.94 0.28
CA ASN A 8 0.06 -10.06 -0.33
C ASN A 8 -0.35 -9.53 -1.72
N ASN A 9 -0.98 -10.37 -2.56
CA ASN A 9 -1.43 -9.95 -3.89
C ASN A 9 -2.60 -8.97 -3.82
N VAL A 10 -3.55 -9.23 -2.92
CA VAL A 10 -4.69 -8.33 -2.69
C VAL A 10 -4.23 -7.00 -2.10
N ALA A 11 -3.29 -7.02 -1.14
CA ALA A 11 -2.72 -5.81 -0.54
C ALA A 11 -1.99 -4.94 -1.57
N ILE A 12 -1.20 -5.55 -2.47
CA ILE A 12 -0.56 -4.81 -3.57
C ILE A 12 -1.60 -4.20 -4.51
N LYS A 13 -2.64 -4.94 -4.88
CA LYS A 13 -3.72 -4.43 -5.74
C LYS A 13 -4.48 -3.29 -5.06
N TYR A 14 -4.71 -3.38 -3.75
CA TYR A 14 -5.26 -2.29 -2.96
C TYR A 14 -4.35 -1.04 -3.02
N LEU A 15 -3.04 -1.21 -2.82
CA LEU A 15 -2.08 -0.10 -2.89
C LEU A 15 -2.04 0.57 -4.27
N ASP A 16 -2.17 -0.19 -5.36
CA ASP A 16 -2.30 0.37 -6.71
C ASP A 16 -3.50 1.29 -6.85
N TYR A 17 -4.66 0.87 -6.34
CA TYR A 17 -5.85 1.70 -6.35
C TYR A 17 -5.70 2.92 -5.45
N LEU A 18 -5.10 2.75 -4.26
CA LEU A 18 -4.83 3.86 -3.35
C LEU A 18 -3.95 4.92 -4.02
N ILE A 19 -2.85 4.51 -4.67
CA ILE A 19 -1.94 5.42 -5.39
C ILE A 19 -2.72 6.18 -6.49
N LYS A 20 -3.46 5.44 -7.33
CA LYS A 20 -4.22 6.01 -8.46
C LYS A 20 -5.23 7.05 -7.99
N TYR A 21 -6.03 6.72 -6.99
CA TYR A 21 -7.17 7.56 -6.59
C TYR A 21 -6.80 8.64 -5.57
N SER A 22 -5.72 8.46 -4.80
CA SER A 22 -5.22 9.52 -3.91
C SER A 22 -4.30 10.51 -4.62
N ARG A 23 -3.94 10.26 -5.89
CA ARG A 23 -2.92 11.02 -6.65
C ARG A 23 -1.59 11.04 -5.90
N ALA A 24 -1.15 9.90 -5.39
CA ALA A 24 0.18 9.74 -4.83
C ALA A 24 1.22 9.62 -5.95
N GLY A 25 2.45 10.05 -5.70
CA GLY A 25 3.51 10.08 -6.70
C GLY A 25 4.75 10.80 -6.19
N LEU A 26 5.89 10.57 -6.84
CA LEU A 26 7.18 11.15 -6.44
C LEU A 26 7.20 12.68 -6.48
N ASP A 27 6.39 13.29 -7.34
CA ASP A 27 6.22 14.73 -7.51
C ASP A 27 5.14 15.34 -6.60
N LYS A 28 4.50 14.52 -5.76
CA LYS A 28 3.37 14.92 -4.90
C LYS A 28 3.77 14.97 -3.43
N SER A 29 3.00 15.73 -2.65
CA SER A 29 3.19 15.80 -1.20
C SER A 29 3.03 14.42 -0.56
N TRP A 30 3.80 14.18 0.50
CA TRP A 30 3.78 12.93 1.24
C TRP A 30 2.41 12.65 1.85
N LYS A 31 2.03 11.37 1.86
CA LYS A 31 0.81 10.88 2.49
C LYS A 31 1.17 9.89 3.59
N ILE A 32 0.35 9.87 4.64
CA ILE A 32 0.45 8.93 5.75
C ILE A 32 -0.64 7.87 5.55
N LEU A 33 -0.25 6.59 5.59
CA LEU A 33 -1.17 5.46 5.58
C LEU A 33 -1.00 4.69 6.89
N LEU A 34 -2.05 4.73 7.72
CA LEU A 34 -2.14 4.02 8.99
C LEU A 34 -2.65 2.60 8.74
N LEU A 35 -1.91 1.59 9.18
CA LEU A 35 -2.23 0.18 8.99
C LEU A 35 -2.09 -0.58 10.32
N ASP A 36 -2.76 -1.72 10.42
CA ASP A 36 -2.44 -2.68 11.46
C ASP A 36 -1.17 -3.49 11.10
N SER A 37 -0.63 -4.23 12.05
CA SER A 37 0.56 -5.07 11.85
C SER A 37 0.26 -6.41 11.17
N TYR A 38 -0.80 -6.49 10.34
CA TYR A 38 -1.12 -7.71 9.60
C TYR A 38 0.03 -8.10 8.65
N GLU A 39 0.23 -9.40 8.44
CA GLU A 39 1.38 -9.95 7.72
C GLU A 39 1.56 -9.33 6.32
N SER A 40 0.47 -9.09 5.60
CA SER A 40 0.53 -8.47 4.27
C SER A 40 0.91 -6.98 4.26
N HIS A 41 0.78 -6.27 5.38
CA HIS A 41 1.18 -4.85 5.49
C HIS A 41 2.67 -4.70 5.79
N VAL A 42 3.28 -5.70 6.45
CA VAL A 42 4.74 -5.77 6.67
C VAL A 42 5.49 -6.42 5.49
N TYR A 43 4.76 -6.83 4.45
CA TYR A 43 5.34 -7.40 3.24
C TYR A 43 6.24 -6.38 2.52
N LYS A 44 7.55 -6.67 2.42
CA LYS A 44 8.56 -5.73 1.90
C LYS A 44 8.20 -5.08 0.54
N PRO A 45 7.70 -5.81 -0.47
CA PRO A 45 7.30 -5.20 -1.74
C PRO A 45 6.17 -4.18 -1.61
N PHE A 46 5.24 -4.36 -0.66
CA PHE A 46 4.20 -3.38 -0.36
C PHE A 46 4.82 -2.09 0.19
N GLN A 47 5.73 -2.22 1.16
CA GLN A 47 6.42 -1.08 1.76
C GLN A 47 7.28 -0.31 0.76
N LEU A 48 8.05 -1.02 -0.07
CA LEU A 48 8.88 -0.42 -1.11
C LEU A 48 8.03 0.31 -2.16
N LYS A 49 6.90 -0.27 -2.56
CA LYS A 49 5.99 0.36 -3.51
C LYS A 49 5.34 1.62 -2.95
N ALA A 50 4.92 1.61 -1.69
CA ALA A 50 4.38 2.79 -1.01
C ALA A 50 5.42 3.92 -0.94
N GLY A 51 6.65 3.60 -0.51
CA GLY A 51 7.74 4.59 -0.42
C GLY A 51 8.09 5.22 -1.77
N LYS A 52 8.05 4.46 -2.86
CA LYS A 52 8.24 4.97 -4.24
C LYS A 52 7.15 5.95 -4.71
N HIS A 53 6.05 6.10 -3.97
CA HIS A 53 4.95 7.00 -4.31
C HIS A 53 4.69 8.05 -3.21
N ASN A 54 5.72 8.38 -2.42
CA ASN A 54 5.63 9.31 -1.29
C ASN A 54 4.52 8.94 -0.28
N ILE A 55 4.32 7.64 -0.05
CA ILE A 55 3.42 7.13 1.00
C ILE A 55 4.28 6.58 2.13
N LYS A 56 4.13 7.14 3.33
CA LYS A 56 4.75 6.65 4.55
C LYS A 56 3.76 5.76 5.31
N LEU A 57 4.18 4.55 5.62
CA LEU A 57 3.41 3.57 6.37
C LEU A 57 3.67 3.74 7.88
N PHE A 58 2.62 3.59 8.68
CA PHE A 58 2.66 3.61 10.15
C PHE A 58 1.77 2.52 10.72
#